data_AF-A0A1Z8VZJ0-F1
#
_entry.id   AF-A0A1Z8VZJ0-F1
#
_cell.length_a   1.000
_cell.length_b   1.000
_cell.length_c   1.000
_cell.angle_alpha   90.00
_cell.angle_beta   90.00
_cell.angle_gamma   90.00
#
_symmetry.space_group_name_H-M   'P 1'
#
loop_
_entity.id
_entity.type
_entity.pdbx_description
1 polymer ?
#
loop_
_entity_poly.entity_id
_entity_poly.type
_entity_poly.pdbx_seq_one_letter_code
_entity_poly.pdbx_strand_id
1 'polypeptide(L)'
;MSKNIRAYSFDIPSELDSKMTPQIRQILGGISESGNSEFQEPELKTLVNELAESGKLKTTQNPWRIFQYYRANMISAGICKMSNAQDSGELSQAVNQ
;
A
#
# COMPACT_ATOMS: atom_id res chain seq x y z
N MET A 1 -14.37 -18.41 -11.09
CA MET A 1 -14.76 -17.18 -10.38
C MET A 1 -13.51 -16.33 -10.23
N SER A 2 -13.38 -15.25 -10.99
CA SER A 2 -12.27 -14.30 -10.82
C SER A 2 -12.42 -13.64 -9.46
N LYS A 3 -11.48 -13.89 -8.55
CA LYS A 3 -11.44 -13.17 -7.27
C LYS A 3 -11.08 -11.73 -7.60
N ASN A 4 -11.89 -10.76 -7.18
CA ASN A 4 -11.55 -9.35 -7.26
C ASN A 4 -10.32 -9.12 -6.37
N ILE A 5 -9.13 -9.12 -6.97
CA ILE A 5 -7.88 -8.82 -6.27
C ILE A 5 -7.82 -7.30 -6.16
N ARG A 6 -7.61 -6.79 -4.94
CA ARG A 6 -7.39 -5.36 -4.74
C ARG A 6 -5.95 -5.02 -5.12
N ALA A 7 -5.80 -3.85 -5.73
CA ALA A 7 -4.51 -3.23 -5.98
C ALA A 7 -4.39 -1.95 -5.15
N TYR A 8 -3.16 -1.63 -4.75
CA TYR A 8 -2.82 -0.45 -3.99
C TYR A 8 -1.74 0.31 -4.72
N SER A 9 -1.92 1.62 -4.90
CA SER A 9 -0.86 2.51 -5.36
C SER A 9 -0.54 3.55 -4.29
N PHE A 10 0.74 3.88 -4.18
CA PHE A 10 1.29 4.75 -3.14
C PHE A 10 1.99 5.95 -3.76
N ASP A 11 1.57 7.13 -3.32
CA ASP A 11 2.24 8.40 -3.60
C ASP A 11 2.88 8.86 -2.29
N ILE A 12 4.12 8.42 -2.06
CA ILE A 12 4.83 8.64 -0.80
C ILE A 12 5.53 9.99 -0.88
N PRO A 13 5.14 10.98 -0.05
CA PRO A 13 5.80 12.28 -0.07
C PRO A 13 7.26 12.13 0.37
N SER A 14 8.13 12.97 -0.19
CA SER A 14 9.56 13.02 0.14
C SER A 14 9.81 13.28 1.63
N GLU A 15 8.88 13.95 2.30
CA GLU A 15 8.87 14.17 3.74
C GLU A 15 7.58 13.59 4.33
N LEU A 16 7.72 12.60 5.21
CA LEU A 16 6.59 12.03 5.94
C LEU A 16 6.17 12.98 7.07
N ASP A 17 4.91 13.43 7.04
CA ASP A 17 4.39 14.38 8.05
C ASP A 17 4.59 13.83 9.48
N SER A 18 5.04 14.72 10.36
CA SER A 18 5.15 14.48 11.80
C SER A 18 3.83 13.97 12.44
N LYS A 19 2.68 14.37 11.88
CA LYS A 19 1.34 13.94 12.31
C LYS A 19 1.01 12.48 11.99
N MET A 20 1.80 11.82 11.14
CA MET A 20 1.62 10.40 10.84
C MET A 20 2.02 9.54 12.02
N THR A 21 1.30 8.44 12.25
CA THR A 21 1.67 7.53 13.33
C THR A 21 3.00 6.84 13.01
N PRO A 22 3.79 6.45 14.03
CA PRO A 22 5.04 5.72 13.81
C PRO A 22 4.87 4.47 12.93
N GLN A 23 3.76 3.75 13.09
CA GLN A 23 3.48 2.54 12.32
C GLN A 23 3.21 2.84 10.84
N ILE A 24 2.49 3.92 10.53
CA ILE A 24 2.32 4.32 9.12
C ILE A 24 3.67 4.70 8.51
N ARG A 25 4.49 5.48 9.24
CA ARG A 25 5.83 5.85 8.76
C ARG A 25 6.71 4.64 8.48
N GLN A 26 6.65 3.62 9.34
CA GLN A 26 7.39 2.38 9.15
C GLN A 26 6.91 1.59 7.94
N ILE A 27 5.59 1.50 7.73
CA ILE A 27 5.01 0.84 6.56
C ILE A 27 5.43 1.57 5.27
N LEU A 28 5.27 2.90 5.23
CA LEU A 28 5.62 3.71 4.06
C LEU A 28 7.13 3.70 3.79
N GLY A 29 7.96 3.73 4.84
CA GLY A 29 9.40 3.55 4.70
C GLY A 29 9.75 2.22 4.05
N GLY A 30 9.13 1.12 4.51
CA GLY A 30 9.31 -0.19 3.90
C GLY A 30 8.83 -0.29 2.44
N ILE A 31 7.72 0.38 2.11
CA ILE A 31 7.25 0.47 0.73
C ILE A 31 8.25 1.26 -0.12
N SER A 32 8.70 2.43 0.36
CA SER A 32 9.69 3.26 -0.35
C SER A 32 11.01 2.51 -0.58
N GLU A 33 11.47 1.72 0.39
CA GLU A 33 12.69 0.91 0.28
C GLU A 33 12.56 -0.23 -0.73
N SER A 34 11.35 -0.73 -0.99
CA SER A 34 11.12 -1.80 -1.97
C SER A 34 11.33 -1.35 -3.42
N GLY A 35 11.32 -0.03 -3.68
CA GLY A 35 11.38 0.54 -5.03
C GLY A 35 10.08 0.44 -5.83
N ASN A 36 9.04 -0.21 -5.28
CA ASN A 36 7.73 -0.34 -5.91
C ASN A 36 6.72 0.61 -5.25
N SER A 37 5.90 1.27 -6.08
CA SER A 37 4.79 2.12 -5.64
C SER A 37 3.42 1.46 -5.84
N GLU A 38 3.36 0.32 -6.52
CA GLU A 38 2.14 -0.40 -6.83
C GLU A 38 2.25 -1.86 -6.39
N PHE A 39 1.20 -2.37 -5.75
CA PHE A 39 1.15 -3.72 -5.21
C PHE A 39 -0.23 -4.33 -5.37
N GLN A 40 -0.27 -5.62 -5.69
CA GLN A 40 -1.47 -6.41 -5.42
C GLN A 40 -1.59 -6.69 -3.92
N GLU A 41 -2.82 -6.88 -3.43
CA GLU A 41 -3.07 -7.15 -2.01
C GLU A 41 -2.23 -8.30 -1.42
N PRO A 42 -2.03 -9.45 -2.11
CA PRO A 42 -1.17 -10.52 -1.59
C PRO A 42 0.28 -10.09 -1.42
N GLU A 43 0.83 -9.34 -2.38
CA GLU A 43 2.21 -8.86 -2.38
C GLU A 43 2.43 -7.85 -1.25
N LEU A 44 1.53 -6.87 -1.14
CA LEU A 44 1.57 -5.88 -0.07
C LEU A 44 1.44 -6.54 1.30
N LYS A 45 0.57 -7.53 1.43
CA LYS A 45 0.41 -8.29 2.67
C LYS A 45 1.69 -9.01 3.06
N THR A 46 2.38 -9.63 2.10
CA THR A 46 3.68 -10.26 2.32
C THR A 46 4.70 -9.23 2.81
N LEU A 47 4.86 -8.12 2.09
CA LEU A 47 5.78 -7.04 2.46
C LEU A 47 5.52 -6.55 3.90
N VAL A 48 4.27 -6.26 4.26
CA VAL A 48 3.93 -5.76 5.59
C VAL A 48 4.26 -6.76 6.70
N ASN A 49 4.12 -8.07 6.44
CA ASN A 49 4.53 -9.09 7.41
C ASN A 49 6.06 -9.19 7.52
N GLU A 50 6.79 -9.13 6.39
CA GLU A 50 8.27 -9.12 6.38
C GLU A 50 8.83 -7.90 7.13
N LEU A 51 8.19 -6.74 7.03
CA LEU A 51 8.57 -5.55 7.80
C LEU A 51 8.45 -5.80 9.32
N ALA A 52 7.43 -6.53 9.76
CA ALA A 52 7.26 -6.86 11.17
C ALA A 52 8.28 -7.92 11.62
N GLU A 53 8.50 -8.96 10.83
CA GLU A 53 9.47 -10.03 11.11
C GLU A 53 10.91 -9.51 11.17
N SER A 54 11.25 -8.55 10.31
CA SER A 54 12.56 -7.86 10.34
C SER A 54 12.69 -6.79 11.43
N GLY A 55 11.62 -6.51 12.19
CA GLY A 55 11.61 -5.51 13.25
C GLY A 55 11.52 -4.05 12.76
N LYS A 56 11.35 -3.81 11.45
CA LYS A 56 11.15 -2.47 10.87
C LYS A 56 9.77 -1.92 11.21
N LEU A 57 8.74 -2.77 11.23
CA LEU A 57 7.39 -2.44 11.72
C LEU A 57 7.25 -2.90 13.18
N LYS A 58 7.17 -1.95 14.10
CA LYS A 58 7.01 -2.24 15.53
C LYS A 58 5.52 -2.35 15.86
N THR A 59 5.05 -3.58 16.07
CA THR A 59 3.66 -3.86 16.45
C THR A 59 3.56 -5.15 17.25
N THR A 60 2.63 -5.18 18.21
CA THR A 60 2.21 -6.39 18.93
C THR A 60 0.97 -7.03 18.31
N GLN A 61 0.27 -6.30 17.42
CA GLN A 61 -0.89 -6.77 16.68
C GLN A 61 -0.49 -7.37 15.33
N ASN A 62 -1.39 -8.15 14.72
CA ASN A 62 -1.19 -8.67 13.37
C ASN A 62 -0.82 -7.54 12.38
N PRO A 63 0.33 -7.64 11.67
CA PRO A 63 0.84 -6.56 10.82
C PRO A 63 -0.14 -6.14 9.71
N TRP A 64 -0.78 -7.13 9.06
CA TRP A 64 -1.77 -6.86 8.03
C TRP A 64 -3.00 -6.11 8.58
N ARG A 65 -3.45 -6.46 9.79
CA ARG A 65 -4.56 -5.75 10.45
C ARG A 65 -4.19 -4.29 10.75
N ILE A 66 -2.94 -4.02 11.14
CA ILE A 66 -2.44 -2.65 11.34
C ILE A 66 -2.48 -1.86 10.04
N PHE A 67 -2.02 -2.43 8.93
CA PHE A 67 -2.14 -1.79 7.62
C PHE A 67 -3.60 -1.49 7.27
N GLN A 68 -4.49 -2.47 7.38
CA GLN A 68 -5.92 -2.30 7.08
C GLN A 68 -6.58 -1.22 7.93
N TYR A 69 -6.20 -1.11 9.20
CA TYR A 69 -6.69 -0.07 10.11
C TYR A 69 -6.30 1.34 9.63
N TYR A 70 -5.02 1.54 9.27
CA TYR A 70 -4.54 2.85 8.82
C TYR A 70 -4.80 3.14 7.34
N ARG A 71 -5.21 2.15 6.54
CA ARG A 71 -5.51 2.32 5.11
C ARG A 71 -6.42 3.51 4.85
N ALA A 72 -7.51 3.64 5.61
CA ALA A 72 -8.45 4.75 5.44
C ALA A 72 -7.78 6.11 5.66
N ASN A 73 -6.90 6.22 6.66
CA ASN A 73 -6.16 7.44 6.95
C ASN A 73 -5.17 7.76 5.81
N MET A 74 -4.48 6.75 5.28
CA MET A 74 -3.57 6.93 4.14
C MET A 74 -4.31 7.35 2.87
N ILE A 75 -5.49 6.78 2.61
CA ILE A 75 -6.36 7.19 1.50
C ILE A 75 -6.83 8.63 1.69
N SER A 76 -7.31 8.98 2.88
CA SER A 76 -7.77 10.36 3.18
C SER A 76 -6.64 11.39 3.09
N ALA A 77 -5.40 10.99 3.34
CA ALA A 77 -4.23 11.83 3.20
C ALA A 77 -3.71 11.94 1.75
N GLY A 78 -4.33 11.22 0.80
CA GLY A 78 -3.90 11.19 -0.60
C GLY A 78 -2.67 10.31 -0.87
N ILE A 79 -2.16 9.61 0.15
CA ILE A 79 -0.92 8.82 0.08
C ILE A 79 -1.15 7.44 -0.54
N CYS A 80 -2.36 6.90 -0.38
CA CYS A 80 -2.71 5.57 -0.89
C CYS A 80 -3.98 5.65 -1.75
N LYS A 81 -4.01 4.92 -2.86
CA LYS A 81 -5.23 4.67 -3.63
C LYS A 81 -5.46 3.16 -3.68
N MET A 82 -6.73 2.77 -3.65
CA MET A 82 -7.14 1.37 -3.74
C MET A 82 -8.05 1.21 -4.96
N SER A 83 -7.75 0.24 -5.81
CA SER A 83 -8.59 -0.13 -6.97
C SER A 83 -8.83 -1.64 -6.97
N ASN A 84 -9.77 -2.08 -7.80
CA ASN A 84 -9.85 -3.49 -8.15
C ASN A 84 -8.92 -3.73 -9.33
N ALA A 85 -8.09 -4.78 -9.28
CA ALA A 85 -7.10 -5.09 -10.31
C ALA A 85 -7.71 -5.38 -11.70
N GLN A 86 -9.04 -5.51 -11.81
CA GLN A 86 -9.74 -5.59 -13.09
C GLN A 86 -9.86 -4.23 -13.82
N ASP A 87 -9.80 -3.11 -13.09
CA ASP A 87 -9.97 -1.77 -13.67
C ASP A 87 -8.71 -1.27 -14.41
N SER A 88 -7.56 -1.94 -14.21
CA SER A 88 -6.28 -1.56 -14.84
C SER A 88 -6.12 -2.11 -16.28
N GLY A 89 -7.13 -2.80 -16.82
CA GLY A 89 -7.08 -3.47 -18.12
C GLY A 89 -7.63 -2.70 -19.33
N GLU A 90 -8.19 -1.50 -19.17
CA GLU A 90 -8.97 -0.84 -20.25
C GLU A 90 -8.49 0.56 -20.67
N LEU A 91 -7.22 0.95 -20.47
CA LEU A 91 -6.73 2.27 -20.91
C LEU A 91 -5.72 2.29 -22.06
N SER A 92 -5.51 1.16 -22.75
CA SER A 92 -4.56 1.10 -23.88
C SER A 92 -5.14 0.42 -25.11
N GLN A 93 -6.19 0.99 -25.72
CA GLN A 93 -6.49 0.87 -27.16
C GLN A 93 -7.73 1.71 -27.55
N ALA A 94 -7.59 3.03 -27.52
CA ALA A 94 -8.53 3.93 -28.17
C ALA A 94 -7.81 5.12 -28.81
N VAL A 95 -6.73 4.85 -29.55
CA VAL A 95 -6.14 5.81 -30.50
C VAL A 95 -5.65 5.01 -31.71
N ASN A 96 -6.52 4.87 -32.70
CA ASN A 96 -6.28 5.27 -34.09
C ASN A 96 -7.53 4.92 -34.90
N GLN A 97 -8.28 5.99 -35.22
CA GLN A 97 -9.19 6.02 -36.37
C GLN A 97 -8.39 5.94 -37.67
#